data_AF-A0A0K1JPA5-F1
#
_entry.id   AF-A0A0K1JPA5-F1
#
_cell.length_a   1.000
_cell.length_b   1.000
_cell.length_c   1.000
_cell.angle_alpha   90.00
_cell.angle_beta   90.00
_cell.angle_gamma   90.00
#
_symmetry.space_group_name_H-M   'P 1'
#
loop_
_entity.id
_entity.type
_entity.pdbx_description
1 polymer ?
#
loop_
_entity_poly.entity_id
_entity_poly.type
_entity_poly.pdbx_seq_one_letter_code
_entity_poly.pdbx_strand_id
1 'polypeptide(L)'
;MHDRGYVPNLVGLPWPSVPVSAATRKAAEGACASKEPLIPPELDSKKNPHYAAQFHQEVLCLNAGGLKVTELPNAEGWNYAEQPTMSEKQSNKLQHDCQRKAFGGGK
;
A
#
# COMPACT_ATOMS: atom_id res chain seq x y z
N MET A 1 3.21 27.47 12.49
CA MET A 1 4.56 26.92 12.77
C MET A 1 4.38 25.72 13.68
N HIS A 2 4.24 24.51 13.14
CA HIS A 2 4.26 23.28 13.95
C HIS A 2 5.15 22.28 13.23
N ASP A 3 6.35 22.14 13.80
CA ASP A 3 7.36 21.14 13.51
C ASP A 3 6.79 19.73 13.76
N ARG A 4 6.63 18.93 12.70
CA ARG A 4 6.21 17.52 12.78
C ARG A 4 7.43 16.60 12.68
N GLY A 5 8.42 16.82 13.54
CA GLY A 5 9.65 16.03 13.61
C GLY A 5 9.72 15.01 14.76
N TYR A 6 8.65 14.80 15.55
CA TYR A 6 8.69 13.90 16.70
C TYR A 6 7.87 12.63 16.47
N VAL A 7 8.54 11.48 16.37
CA VAL A 7 7.95 10.14 16.57
C VAL A 7 8.31 9.67 17.98
N PRO A 8 7.40 9.74 18.97
CA PRO A 8 7.67 9.18 20.29
C PRO A 8 7.65 7.65 20.26
N ASN A 9 8.59 7.07 21.00
CA ASN A 9 8.61 5.67 21.47
C ASN A 9 8.79 4.57 20.42
N LEU A 10 10.04 4.38 19.98
CA LEU A 10 10.60 3.06 19.68
C LEU A 10 11.56 2.67 20.81
N VAL A 11 11.01 2.29 21.96
CA VAL A 11 11.80 1.77 23.08
C VAL A 11 12.25 0.35 22.73
N GLY A 12 13.53 0.14 22.39
CA GLY A 12 14.16 -1.19 22.44
C GLY A 12 15.05 -1.66 21.29
N LEU A 13 15.28 -0.87 20.23
CA LEU A 13 16.21 -1.26 19.15
C LEU A 13 17.53 -0.48 19.25
N PRO A 14 18.72 -1.13 19.22
CA PRO A 14 20.02 -0.46 19.25
C PRO A 14 20.37 0.12 17.86
N TRP A 15 19.47 0.91 17.29
CA TRP A 15 19.76 1.70 16.10
C TRP A 15 20.37 3.02 16.58
N PRO A 16 21.52 3.47 16.05
CA PRO A 16 21.95 4.82 16.32
C PRO A 16 20.84 5.73 15.82
N SER A 17 20.21 6.47 16.72
CA SER A 17 19.28 7.54 16.40
C SER A 17 20.08 8.67 15.75
N VAL A 18 20.50 8.45 14.51
CA VAL A 18 21.22 9.43 13.71
C VAL A 18 20.17 10.45 13.25
N PRO A 19 20.25 11.72 13.71
CA PRO A 19 19.37 12.74 13.19
C PRO A 19 19.70 12.95 11.70
N VAL A 20 18.86 12.40 10.81
CA VAL A 20 18.95 12.68 9.37
C VAL A 20 18.40 14.08 9.15
N SER A 21 19.24 15.02 8.73
CA SER A 21 18.82 16.38 8.45
C SER A 21 17.78 16.41 7.30
N ALA A 22 16.94 17.44 7.26
CA ALA A 22 16.00 17.62 6.16
C ALA A 22 16.70 17.71 4.79
N ALA A 23 17.90 18.31 4.75
CA ALA A 23 18.72 18.38 3.55
C ALA A 23 19.20 16.98 3.10
N THR A 24 19.61 16.14 4.05
CA THR A 24 20.03 14.76 3.78
C THR A 24 18.85 13.91 3.25
N ARG A 25 17.65 14.05 3.82
CA ARG A 25 16.45 13.36 3.31
C ARG A 25 16.12 13.79 1.87
N LYS A 26 16.07 15.10 1.61
CA LYS A 26 15.75 15.63 0.28
C LYS A 26 16.76 15.18 -0.78
N ALA A 27 18.05 15.13 -0.43
CA ALA A 27 19.09 14.63 -1.34
C ALA A 27 18.90 13.14 -1.65
N ALA A 28 18.55 12.33 -0.64
CA ALA A 28 18.27 10.91 -0.82
C ALA A 28 17.01 10.67 -1.66
N GLU A 29 15.91 11.38 -1.37
CA GLU A 29 14.67 11.34 -2.17
C GLU A 29 14.95 11.69 -3.64
N GLY A 30 15.70 12.76 -3.90
CA GLY A 30 16.07 13.16 -5.26
C GLY A 30 16.92 12.11 -5.98
N ALA A 31 17.86 11.47 -5.27
CA ALA A 31 18.67 10.39 -5.84
C ALA A 31 17.84 9.14 -6.20
N CYS A 32 16.76 8.87 -5.45
CA CYS A 32 15.90 7.71 -5.65
C CYS A 32 14.71 7.95 -6.58
N ALA A 33 14.28 9.20 -6.80
CA ALA A 33 13.03 9.52 -7.52
C ALA A 33 12.96 8.89 -8.93
N SER A 34 14.08 8.84 -9.66
CA SER A 34 14.13 8.23 -11.00
C SER A 34 14.14 6.69 -11.00
N LYS A 35 14.20 6.06 -9.81
CA LYS A 35 14.21 4.61 -9.61
C LYS A 35 12.88 4.08 -9.11
N GLU A 36 11.90 4.94 -8.88
CA GLU A 36 10.57 4.51 -8.47
C GLU A 36 9.92 3.68 -9.59
N PRO A 37 9.44 2.47 -9.29
CA PRO A 37 8.73 1.68 -10.28
C PRO A 37 7.54 2.45 -10.83
N LEU A 38 7.38 2.45 -12.15
CA LEU A 38 6.16 2.96 -12.75
C LEU A 38 4.98 2.12 -12.26
N ILE A 39 3.99 2.78 -11.66
CA ILE A 39 2.71 2.14 -11.35
C ILE A 39 2.09 1.69 -12.69
N PRO A 40 1.71 0.40 -12.83
CA PRO A 40 0.99 -0.07 -14.01
C PRO A 40 -0.24 0.82 -14.28
N PRO A 41 -0.52 1.21 -15.54
CA PRO A 41 -1.61 2.13 -15.86
C PRO A 41 -2.99 1.63 -15.39
N GLU A 42 -3.17 0.32 -15.25
CA GLU A 42 -4.35 -0.35 -14.73
C GLU A 42 -4.56 -0.07 -13.23
N LEU A 43 -3.48 0.15 -12.49
CA LEU A 43 -3.50 0.45 -11.05
C LEU A 43 -3.45 1.95 -10.75
N ASP A 44 -3.36 2.80 -11.79
CA ASP A 44 -3.33 4.24 -11.66
C ASP A 44 -4.75 4.80 -11.84
N SER A 45 -5.37 5.27 -10.75
CA SER A 45 -6.73 5.83 -10.76
C SER A 45 -6.89 7.06 -11.67
N LYS A 46 -5.81 7.74 -12.04
CA LYS A 46 -5.83 8.86 -12.99
C LYS A 46 -5.82 8.39 -14.45
N LYS A 47 -5.39 7.17 -14.71
CA LYS A 47 -5.27 6.59 -16.07
C LYS A 47 -6.32 5.52 -16.35
N ASN A 48 -6.83 4.86 -15.31
CA ASN A 48 -7.84 3.84 -15.43
C ASN A 48 -9.23 4.36 -15.02
N PRO A 49 -10.15 4.62 -15.98
CA PRO A 49 -11.51 5.08 -15.67
C PRO A 49 -12.36 4.03 -14.93
N HIS A 50 -11.93 2.76 -14.90
CA HIS A 50 -12.61 1.66 -14.21
C HIS A 50 -11.97 1.31 -12.86
N TYR A 51 -10.99 2.09 -12.40
CA TYR A 51 -10.20 1.78 -11.21
C TYR A 51 -11.05 1.47 -9.99
N ALA A 52 -11.99 2.35 -9.63
CA ALA A 52 -12.82 2.17 -8.43
C ALA A 52 -13.68 0.89 -8.50
N ALA A 53 -14.24 0.59 -9.69
CA ALA A 53 -15.04 -0.62 -9.87
C ALA A 53 -14.17 -1.89 -9.76
N GLN A 54 -12.98 -1.90 -10.35
CA GLN A 54 -12.05 -3.02 -10.26
C GLN A 54 -11.48 -3.18 -8.85
N PHE A 55 -11.17 -2.08 -8.17
CA PHE A 55 -10.72 -2.08 -6.79
C PHE A 55 -11.79 -2.70 -5.86
N HIS A 56 -13.06 -2.33 -6.06
CA HIS A 56 -14.16 -2.98 -5.35
C HIS A 56 -14.23 -4.50 -5.63
N GLN A 57 -13.99 -4.94 -6.87
CA GLN A 57 -13.92 -6.38 -7.20
C GLN A 57 -12.75 -7.08 -6.51
N GLU A 58 -11.60 -6.40 -6.34
CA GLU A 58 -10.48 -6.92 -5.57
C GLU A 58 -10.90 -7.13 -4.10
N VAL A 59 -11.52 -6.13 -3.47
CA VAL A 59 -12.01 -6.21 -2.08
C VAL A 59 -12.99 -7.36 -1.89
N LEU A 60 -13.93 -7.55 -2.83
CA LEU A 60 -14.85 -8.69 -2.78
C LEU A 60 -14.11 -10.03 -2.90
N CYS A 61 -13.09 -10.12 -3.77
CA CYS A 61 -12.26 -11.30 -3.92
C CYS A 61 -11.49 -11.64 -2.62
N LEU A 62 -10.89 -10.63 -1.97
CA LEU A 62 -10.18 -10.80 -0.70
C LEU A 62 -11.11 -11.37 0.38
N ASN A 63 -12.29 -10.77 0.53
CA ASN A 63 -13.29 -11.17 1.51
C ASN A 63 -13.81 -12.60 1.26
N ALA A 64 -13.99 -12.97 -0.02
CA ALA A 64 -14.38 -14.32 -0.43
C ALA A 64 -13.25 -15.34 -0.18
N GLY A 65 -11.99 -14.94 -0.33
CA GLY A 65 -10.81 -15.74 -0.01
C GLY A 65 -10.49 -15.88 1.47
N GLY A 66 -11.30 -15.27 2.36
CA GLY A 66 -11.16 -15.37 3.80
C GLY A 66 -10.29 -14.27 4.43
N LEU A 67 -9.77 -13.32 3.65
CA LEU A 67 -9.11 -12.13 4.19
C LEU A 67 -10.14 -11.03 4.35
N LYS A 68 -10.64 -10.82 5.57
CA LYS A 68 -11.70 -9.84 5.81
C LYS A 68 -11.16 -8.42 5.84
N VAL A 69 -11.64 -7.60 4.92
CA VAL A 69 -11.17 -6.23 4.72
C VAL A 69 -12.35 -5.29 4.46
N THR A 70 -12.19 -4.04 4.88
CA THR A 70 -13.13 -2.94 4.64
C THR A 70 -12.48 -1.90 3.73
N GLU A 71 -13.17 -1.56 2.65
CA GLU A 71 -12.73 -0.55 1.68
C GLU A 71 -12.66 0.85 2.31
N LEU A 72 -11.63 1.61 1.97
CA LEU A 72 -11.53 3.04 2.29
C LEU A 72 -12.31 3.87 1.26
N PRO A 73 -12.75 5.09 1.62
CA PRO A 73 -13.35 6.00 0.66
C PRO A 73 -12.50 6.21 -0.60
N ASN A 74 -13.16 6.49 -1.72
CA ASN A 74 -12.52 6.80 -3.01
C ASN A 74 -11.56 5.73 -3.56
N ALA A 75 -11.71 4.47 -3.14
CA ALA A 75 -10.80 3.38 -3.53
C ALA A 75 -9.31 3.68 -3.17
N GLU A 76 -9.06 4.42 -2.09
CA GLU A 76 -7.70 4.78 -1.64
C GLU A 76 -6.98 3.62 -0.93
N GLY A 77 -7.66 2.51 -0.68
CA GLY A 77 -7.11 1.35 0.02
C GLY A 77 -8.19 0.55 0.75
N TRP A 78 -7.76 -0.35 1.62
CA TRP A 78 -8.64 -1.08 2.53
C TRP A 78 -7.90 -1.31 3.87
N ASN A 79 -8.66 -1.55 4.94
CA ASN A 79 -8.14 -1.96 6.24
C ASN A 79 -8.61 -3.37 6.59
N TYR A 80 -7.88 -4.08 7.46
CA TYR A 80 -8.38 -5.32 8.05
C TYR A 80 -9.66 -5.07 8.83
N ALA A 81 -10.71 -5.83 8.52
CA ALA A 81 -11.97 -5.78 9.25
C ALA A 81 -11.89 -6.59 10.56
N GLU A 82 -11.02 -7.58 10.61
CA GLU A 82 -10.76 -8.44 11.76
C GLU A 82 -9.31 -8.91 11.77
N GLN A 83 -8.88 -9.57 12.86
CA GLN A 83 -7.54 -10.13 12.95
C GLN A 83 -7.37 -11.24 11.88
N PRO A 84 -6.37 -11.15 10.98
CA PRO A 84 -6.14 -12.18 9.98
C PRO A 84 -5.83 -13.53 10.62
N THR A 85 -6.52 -14.58 10.17
CA THR A 85 -6.30 -15.96 10.62
C THR A 85 -5.34 -16.73 9.71
N MET A 86 -5.11 -16.24 8.49
CA MET A 86 -4.19 -16.83 7.53
C MET A 86 -2.75 -16.35 7.74
N SER A 87 -1.78 -17.18 7.34
CA SER A 87 -0.37 -16.77 7.35
C SER A 87 -0.09 -15.67 6.34
N GLU A 88 0.97 -14.89 6.55
CA GLU A 88 1.40 -13.82 5.65
C GLU A 88 1.63 -14.31 4.21
N LYS A 89 2.21 -15.51 4.04
CA LYS A 89 2.42 -16.09 2.71
C LYS A 89 1.09 -16.37 2.00
N GLN A 90 0.07 -16.83 2.74
CA GLN A 90 -1.26 -17.08 2.19
C GLN A 90 -1.96 -15.77 1.86
N SER A 91 -1.90 -14.76 2.74
CA SER A 91 -2.51 -13.45 2.47
C SER A 91 -1.85 -12.75 1.30
N ASN A 92 -0.52 -12.80 1.17
CA ASN A 92 0.19 -12.17 0.06
C ASN A 92 -0.15 -12.86 -1.28
N LYS A 93 -0.26 -14.19 -1.28
CA LYS A 93 -0.70 -14.93 -2.46
C LYS A 93 -2.14 -14.55 -2.85
N LEU A 94 -3.06 -14.49 -1.88
CA LEU A 94 -4.46 -14.14 -2.12
C LEU A 94 -4.59 -12.72 -2.67
N GLN A 95 -3.89 -11.74 -2.06
CA GLN A 95 -3.88 -10.36 -2.53
C GLN A 95 -3.41 -10.26 -3.98
N HIS A 96 -2.26 -10.87 -4.30
CA HIS A 96 -1.74 -10.90 -5.66
C HIS A 96 -2.73 -11.53 -6.65
N ASP A 97 -3.35 -12.66 -6.29
CA ASP A 97 -4.31 -13.34 -7.17
C ASP A 97 -5.59 -12.51 -7.38
N CYS A 98 -6.10 -11.85 -6.34
CA CYS A 98 -7.26 -10.98 -6.42
C CYS A 98 -6.98 -9.71 -7.23
N GLN A 99 -5.83 -9.08 -7.03
CA GLN A 99 -5.42 -7.92 -7.81
C GLN A 99 -5.27 -8.27 -9.29
N ARG A 100 -4.60 -9.38 -9.63
CA ARG A 100 -4.51 -9.85 -11.02
C ARG A 100 -5.88 -10.17 -11.61
N LYS A 101 -6.81 -10.74 -10.83
CA LYS A 101 -8.16 -11.03 -11.31
C LYS A 101 -8.96 -9.76 -11.60
N ALA A 102 -8.82 -8.74 -10.75
CA ALA A 102 -9.53 -7.47 -10.90
C ALA A 102 -8.95 -6.59 -12.02
N PHE A 103 -7.63 -6.49 -12.09
CA PHE A 103 -6.92 -5.52 -12.95
C PHE A 103 -6.21 -6.14 -14.16
N GLY A 104 -5.90 -7.45 -14.14
CA GLY A 104 -5.13 -8.13 -15.20
C GLY A 104 -5.93 -8.49 -16.46
N GLY A 105 -7.20 -8.08 -16.56
CA GLY A 105 -8.08 -8.37 -17.70
C GLY A 105 -7.84 -7.54 -18.96
N GLY A 106 -6.75 -6.76 -19.02
CA GLY A 106 -6.43 -5.92 -20.18
C GLY A 106 -6.11 -6.75 -21.42
N LYS A 107 -7.05 -6.77 -22.38
CA LYS A 107 -6.78 -6.89 -23.81
C LYS A 107 -6.79 -5.50 -24.42
#